data_AF-A0A0A2LCK5-F1
#
_entry.id   AF-A0A0A2LCK5-F1
#
_cell.length_a   1.000
_cell.length_b   1.000
_cell.length_c   1.000
_cell.angle_alpha   90.00
_cell.angle_beta   90.00
_cell.angle_gamma   90.00
#
_symmetry.space_group_name_H-M   'P 1'
#
loop_
_entity.id
_entity.type
_entity.pdbx_description
1 polymer ?
#
loop_
_entity_poly.entity_id
_entity_poly.type
_entity_poly.pdbx_seq_one_letter_code
_entity_poly.pdbx_strand_id
1 'polypeptide(L)'
;MPDFKGLFQTVTVFVAFILTLLCLFAGTQRNLLEDVDLLTLYTPTIGTDSGAHDFYSVHVLSYCQGTLGKIDPSAEVTRNVTECSNRTIVSSFDPTQAWPEEVTSSQQLGWPRVISDDFHAFKVTSQVMAVMYCIGVGAMGVVMLVRVWTTLVPKPCQGPCELLFFVLGAFSISIASIIATVIAFEFVALINAHGKGSNVSAHYGEKFLGMTWAAVGLLLAGSVACFANAFVNKPPAYAPAPVSKDVEG
;
A
#
# COMPACT_ATOMS: atom_id res chain seq x y z
N MET A 1 -35.56 1.71 8.93
CA MET A 1 -34.46 2.51 8.35
C MET A 1 -33.24 1.60 8.34
N PRO A 2 -32.57 1.35 7.20
CA PRO A 2 -31.37 0.54 7.19
C PRO A 2 -30.35 1.13 8.19
N ASP A 3 -29.72 0.27 8.97
CA ASP A 3 -28.81 0.63 10.05
C ASP A 3 -27.64 1.49 9.52
N PHE A 4 -27.81 2.82 9.56
CA PHE A 4 -26.84 3.81 9.05
C PHE A 4 -25.43 3.56 9.61
N LYS A 5 -25.36 3.06 10.84
CA LYS A 5 -24.11 2.74 11.53
C LYS A 5 -23.39 1.52 10.93
N GLY A 6 -24.12 0.49 10.52
CA GLY A 6 -23.54 -0.68 9.84
C GLY A 6 -23.13 -0.36 8.39
N LEU A 7 -23.89 0.51 7.72
CA LEU A 7 -23.57 0.99 6.38
C LEU A 7 -22.26 1.77 6.36
N PHE A 8 -22.07 2.71 7.30
CA PHE A 8 -20.84 3.50 7.41
C PHE A 8 -19.59 2.61 7.48
N GLN A 9 -19.60 1.62 8.38
CA GLN A 9 -18.47 0.69 8.53
C GLN A 9 -18.18 -0.09 7.26
N THR A 10 -19.23 -0.61 6.62
CA THR A 10 -19.13 -1.39 5.38
C THR A 10 -18.51 -0.54 4.26
N VAL A 11 -18.93 0.72 4.14
CA VAL A 11 -18.37 1.65 3.15
C VAL A 11 -16.90 1.95 3.46
N THR A 12 -16.56 2.25 4.72
CA THR A 12 -15.15 2.55 5.08
C THR A 12 -14.20 1.40 4.78
N VAL A 13 -14.56 0.15 5.13
CA VAL A 13 -13.71 -1.02 4.85
C VAL A 13 -13.65 -1.33 3.36
N PHE A 14 -14.75 -1.16 2.62
CA PHE A 14 -14.77 -1.40 1.19
C PHE A 14 -13.88 -0.40 0.44
N VAL A 15 -13.97 0.89 0.76
CA VAL A 15 -13.13 1.93 0.16
C VAL A 15 -11.66 1.72 0.56
N ALA A 16 -11.37 1.45 1.83
CA ALA A 16 -10.01 1.17 2.28
C ALA A 16 -9.41 -0.08 1.60
N PHE A 17 -10.22 -1.12 1.41
CA PHE A 17 -9.82 -2.34 0.69
C PHE A 17 -9.45 -2.03 -0.76
N ILE A 18 -10.28 -1.26 -1.48
CA ILE A 18 -9.97 -0.84 -2.85
C ILE A 18 -8.68 -0.02 -2.89
N LEU A 19 -8.54 1.01 -2.05
CA LEU A 19 -7.33 1.84 -2.01
C LEU A 19 -6.08 1.01 -1.76
N THR A 20 -6.15 0.06 -0.81
CA THR A 20 -5.02 -0.82 -0.50
C THR A 20 -4.68 -1.76 -1.66
N LEU A 21 -5.70 -2.32 -2.34
CA LEU A 21 -5.48 -3.12 -3.55
C LEU A 21 -4.84 -2.30 -4.67
N LEU A 22 -5.26 -1.04 -4.86
CA LEU A 22 -4.66 -0.15 -5.84
C LEU A 22 -3.19 0.11 -5.51
N CYS A 23 -2.86 0.40 -4.25
CA CYS A 23 -1.47 0.57 -3.80
C CYS A 23 -0.63 -0.71 -3.97
N LEU A 24 -1.21 -1.88 -3.73
CA LEU A 24 -0.51 -3.16 -3.78
C LEU A 24 -0.29 -3.67 -5.22
N PHE A 25 -1.23 -3.39 -6.12
CA PHE A 25 -1.16 -3.81 -7.52
C PHE A 25 -0.77 -2.69 -8.50
N ALA A 26 -0.45 -1.49 -8.01
CA ALA A 26 0.15 -0.44 -8.83
C ALA A 26 1.41 -0.97 -9.52
N GLY A 27 1.63 -0.58 -10.79
CA GLY A 27 2.80 -1.02 -11.55
C GLY A 27 2.78 -2.49 -11.98
N THR A 28 1.62 -3.13 -12.04
CA THR A 28 1.50 -4.47 -12.63
C THR A 28 1.59 -4.44 -14.14
N GLN A 29 0.85 -3.52 -14.73
CA GLN A 29 0.75 -3.35 -16.17
C GLN A 29 1.21 -1.95 -16.49
N ARG A 30 1.75 -1.77 -17.69
CA ARG A 30 2.33 -0.50 -18.16
C ARG A 30 1.39 0.71 -18.02
N ASN A 31 0.06 0.50 -18.05
CA ASN A 31 -0.95 1.56 -17.95
C ASN A 31 -1.74 1.57 -16.62
N LEU A 32 -1.40 0.73 -15.64
CA LEU A 32 -2.13 0.68 -14.37
C LEU A 32 -1.45 1.55 -13.31
N LEU A 33 -2.01 2.75 -13.10
CA LEU A 33 -1.57 3.74 -12.11
C LEU A 33 -0.05 3.99 -12.13
N GLU A 34 0.46 4.42 -13.27
CA GLU A 34 1.89 4.70 -13.48
C GLU A 34 2.45 5.74 -12.48
N ASP A 35 1.61 6.65 -12.01
CA ASP A 35 1.98 7.74 -11.12
C ASP A 35 1.69 7.43 -9.63
N VAL A 36 1.53 6.14 -9.30
CA VAL A 36 1.29 5.61 -7.95
C VAL A 36 2.44 4.69 -7.55
N ASP A 37 3.63 5.20 -7.77
CA ASP A 37 4.86 4.60 -7.31
C ASP A 37 5.14 4.99 -5.86
N LEU A 38 5.92 4.16 -5.18
CA LEU A 38 6.49 4.48 -3.88
C LEU A 38 7.56 5.57 -4.04
N LEU A 39 8.41 5.39 -5.06
CA LEU A 39 9.42 6.34 -5.50
C LEU A 39 9.80 6.07 -6.96
N THR A 40 10.24 7.11 -7.64
CA THR A 40 10.77 7.08 -8.99
C THR A 40 12.22 7.54 -8.97
N LEU A 41 13.10 6.74 -9.56
CA LEU A 41 14.52 7.02 -9.73
C LEU A 41 14.82 7.34 -11.20
N TYR A 42 15.61 8.38 -11.43
CA TYR A 42 16.02 8.86 -12.75
C TYR A 42 17.52 8.71 -12.93
N THR A 43 17.91 8.05 -14.02
CA THR A 43 19.29 7.72 -14.40
C THR A 43 19.56 7.99 -15.89
N PRO A 44 19.31 9.22 -16.39
CA PRO A 44 19.36 9.53 -17.82
C PRO A 44 20.74 9.42 -18.47
N THR A 45 21.82 9.53 -17.68
CA THR A 45 23.21 9.47 -18.17
C THR A 45 23.76 8.05 -18.24
N ILE A 46 23.16 7.11 -17.49
CA ILE A 46 23.63 5.72 -17.39
C ILE A 46 23.01 4.87 -18.50
N GLY A 47 21.77 5.16 -18.87
CA GLY A 47 21.03 4.36 -19.85
C GLY A 47 21.59 4.40 -21.27
N THR A 48 22.30 5.47 -21.65
CA THR A 48 22.87 5.60 -23.00
C THR A 48 24.10 4.75 -23.26
N ASP A 49 24.92 4.46 -22.25
CA ASP A 49 26.21 3.78 -22.41
C ASP A 49 26.25 2.36 -21.83
N SER A 50 25.34 2.00 -20.92
CA SER A 50 25.41 0.73 -20.17
C SER A 50 24.21 -0.21 -20.35
N GLY A 51 23.24 0.16 -21.21
CA GLY A 51 22.01 -0.61 -21.39
C GLY A 51 21.00 -0.50 -20.24
N ALA A 52 21.24 0.37 -19.27
CA ALA A 52 20.28 0.70 -18.22
C ALA A 52 19.10 1.53 -18.76
N HIS A 53 18.04 1.66 -17.97
CA HIS A 53 16.89 2.50 -18.31
C HIS A 53 17.02 3.93 -17.74
N ASP A 54 16.33 4.88 -18.36
CA ASP A 54 16.39 6.29 -17.95
C ASP A 54 15.61 6.55 -16.66
N PHE A 55 14.58 5.77 -16.40
CA PHE A 55 13.83 5.84 -15.16
C PHE A 55 13.39 4.46 -14.67
N TYR A 56 13.29 4.35 -13.34
CA TYR A 56 12.80 3.18 -12.61
C TYR A 56 11.75 3.65 -11.61
N SER A 57 10.53 3.14 -11.74
CA SER A 57 9.40 3.43 -10.87
C SER A 57 9.15 2.21 -9.98
N VAL A 58 9.36 2.38 -8.67
CA VAL A 58 9.30 1.29 -7.69
C VAL A 58 7.92 1.28 -7.04
N HIS A 59 7.28 0.13 -7.05
CA HIS A 59 5.98 -0.11 -6.43
C HIS A 59 6.12 -1.12 -5.28
N VAL A 60 5.02 -1.41 -4.57
CA VAL A 60 5.04 -2.30 -3.39
C VAL A 60 5.46 -3.73 -3.75
N LEU A 61 4.97 -4.26 -4.88
CA LEU A 61 5.19 -5.66 -5.29
C LEU A 61 5.96 -5.81 -6.61
N SER A 62 6.21 -4.71 -7.31
CA SER A 62 6.84 -4.70 -8.63
C SER A 62 7.65 -3.43 -8.81
N TYR A 63 8.42 -3.39 -9.88
CA TYR A 63 9.04 -2.17 -10.37
C TYR A 63 8.86 -2.13 -11.89
N CYS A 64 8.77 -0.93 -12.44
CA CYS A 64 8.70 -0.69 -13.87
C CYS A 64 9.89 0.16 -14.30
N GLN A 65 10.40 -0.13 -15.49
CA GLN A 65 11.54 0.57 -16.09
C GLN A 65 11.17 1.11 -17.46
N GLY A 66 11.77 2.24 -17.82
CA GLY A 66 11.41 2.93 -19.04
C GLY A 66 12.42 3.93 -19.54
N THR A 67 12.16 4.47 -20.72
CA THR A 67 12.95 5.53 -21.34
C THR A 67 12.21 6.85 -21.29
N LEU A 68 12.93 7.95 -21.13
CA LEU A 68 12.35 9.29 -21.19
C LEU A 68 12.13 9.64 -22.66
N GLY A 69 10.87 9.77 -23.07
CA GLY A 69 10.51 10.32 -24.36
C GLY A 69 10.90 11.79 -24.41
N LYS A 70 11.66 12.19 -25.43
CA LYS A 70 11.79 13.62 -25.77
C LYS A 70 10.44 14.10 -26.33
N ILE A 71 10.04 15.34 -26.03
CA ILE A 71 9.63 16.37 -27.03
C ILE A 71 9.19 17.68 -26.33
N ASP A 72 9.63 18.78 -26.94
CA ASP A 72 9.29 20.21 -26.80
C ASP A 72 9.56 20.96 -25.48
N PRO A 73 10.19 22.17 -25.56
CA PRO A 73 10.64 22.98 -24.42
C PRO A 73 9.51 23.56 -23.54
N SER A 74 8.27 23.15 -23.77
CA SER A 74 7.08 23.56 -23.03
C SER A 74 6.17 22.40 -22.64
N ALA A 75 6.59 21.15 -22.86
CA ALA A 75 5.78 19.95 -22.57
C ALA A 75 6.43 19.06 -21.50
N GLU A 76 5.57 18.51 -20.67
CA GLU A 76 5.86 17.54 -19.61
C GLU A 76 6.62 16.33 -20.19
N VAL A 77 7.74 15.95 -19.55
CA VAL A 77 8.60 14.87 -20.03
C VAL A 77 7.80 13.57 -20.08
N THR A 78 7.52 13.07 -21.29
CA THR A 78 6.68 11.89 -21.47
C THR A 78 7.47 10.63 -21.13
N ARG A 79 7.06 9.92 -20.08
CA ARG A 79 7.68 8.65 -19.68
C ARG A 79 7.15 7.53 -20.59
N ASN A 80 8.04 6.72 -21.15
CA ASN A 80 7.67 5.54 -21.92
C ASN A 80 8.11 4.28 -21.17
N VAL A 81 7.13 3.58 -20.56
CA VAL A 81 7.38 2.35 -19.80
C VAL A 81 7.61 1.18 -20.75
N THR A 82 8.84 0.67 -20.78
CA THR A 82 9.22 -0.43 -21.67
C THR A 82 8.87 -1.78 -21.06
N GLU A 83 9.20 -1.98 -19.79
CA GLU A 83 9.08 -3.28 -19.13
C GLU A 83 8.76 -3.14 -17.64
N CYS A 84 7.98 -4.07 -17.10
CA CYS A 84 7.72 -4.17 -15.67
C CYS A 84 8.10 -5.56 -15.18
N SER A 85 8.70 -5.63 -14.00
CA SER A 85 9.07 -6.87 -13.35
C SER A 85 7.86 -7.70 -12.95
N ASN A 86 8.06 -9.01 -12.79
CA ASN A 86 7.01 -9.92 -12.38
C ASN A 86 6.61 -9.69 -10.91
N ARG A 87 5.33 -9.86 -10.60
CA ARG A 87 4.78 -9.68 -9.25
C ARG A 87 5.23 -10.83 -8.36
N THR A 88 6.18 -10.58 -7.48
CA THR A 88 6.55 -11.56 -6.45
C THR A 88 6.58 -10.90 -5.08
N ILE A 89 5.92 -11.50 -4.09
CA ILE A 89 5.75 -10.97 -2.73
C ILE A 89 7.10 -10.68 -2.02
N VAL A 90 8.20 -11.23 -2.57
CA VAL A 90 9.57 -11.13 -2.04
C VAL A 90 10.55 -10.50 -3.05
N SER A 91 10.11 -10.15 -4.26
CA SER A 91 10.94 -9.40 -5.22
C SER A 91 10.81 -7.91 -4.97
N SER A 92 11.33 -7.45 -3.83
CA SER A 92 11.76 -6.07 -3.68
C SER A 92 12.56 -5.64 -4.90
N PHE A 93 12.46 -4.37 -5.31
CA PHE A 93 13.41 -3.78 -6.24
C PHE A 93 14.83 -4.10 -5.78
N ASP A 94 15.50 -4.95 -6.56
CA ASP A 94 16.88 -5.35 -6.31
C ASP A 94 17.74 -4.56 -7.29
N PRO A 95 18.45 -3.52 -6.82
CA PRO A 95 19.30 -2.71 -7.70
C PRO A 95 20.38 -3.57 -8.38
N THR A 96 20.76 -4.72 -7.79
CA THR A 96 21.72 -5.65 -8.42
C THR A 96 21.15 -6.43 -9.60
N GLN A 97 19.81 -6.51 -9.75
CA GLN A 97 19.15 -7.07 -10.93
C GLN A 97 18.71 -5.99 -11.92
N ALA A 98 18.35 -4.80 -11.42
CA ALA A 98 17.95 -3.67 -12.27
C ALA A 98 19.14 -3.01 -12.99
N TRP A 99 20.34 -3.11 -12.41
CA TRP A 99 21.59 -2.65 -13.01
C TRP A 99 22.55 -3.83 -13.23
N PRO A 100 23.27 -3.87 -14.36
CA PRO A 100 24.35 -4.83 -14.56
C PRO A 100 25.33 -4.79 -13.40
N GLU A 101 25.89 -5.94 -13.01
CA GLU A 101 26.90 -6.05 -11.94
C GLU A 101 28.09 -5.10 -12.18
N GLU A 102 28.36 -4.83 -13.46
CA GLU A 102 29.31 -3.84 -13.96
C GLU A 102 29.00 -2.43 -13.48
N VAL A 103 27.74 -1.99 -13.50
CA VAL A 103 27.29 -0.66 -13.08
C VAL A 103 27.25 -0.54 -11.55
N THR A 104 26.82 -1.60 -10.86
CA THR A 104 26.73 -1.65 -9.39
C THR A 104 28.10 -1.75 -8.73
N SER A 105 29.07 -2.39 -9.40
CA SER A 105 30.42 -2.61 -8.88
C SER A 105 31.49 -1.69 -9.48
N SER A 106 31.23 -1.03 -10.62
CA SER A 106 32.21 -0.12 -11.21
C SER A 106 32.17 1.26 -10.57
N GLN A 107 33.36 1.84 -10.47
CA GLN A 107 33.60 3.23 -10.07
C GLN A 107 32.89 4.27 -10.96
N GLN A 108 32.14 3.87 -12.00
CA GLN A 108 31.43 4.80 -12.90
C GLN A 108 30.26 5.51 -12.24
N LEU A 109 29.54 4.87 -11.31
CA LEU A 109 28.52 5.55 -10.50
C LEU A 109 29.16 6.35 -9.35
N GLY A 110 30.32 5.92 -8.85
CA GLY A 110 31.02 6.54 -7.73
C GLY A 110 30.31 6.37 -6.38
N TRP A 111 29.42 5.39 -6.25
CA TRP A 111 28.57 5.25 -5.05
C TRP A 111 29.39 4.67 -3.87
N PRO A 112 29.41 5.35 -2.72
CA PRO A 112 30.03 4.83 -1.50
C PRO A 112 29.39 3.51 -1.05
N ARG A 113 30.17 2.66 -0.38
CA ARG A 113 29.67 1.42 0.29
C ARG A 113 28.48 1.65 1.22
N VAL A 114 28.33 2.87 1.74
CA VAL A 114 27.18 3.27 2.56
C VAL A 114 25.87 3.07 1.80
N ILE A 115 25.83 3.41 0.51
CA ILE A 115 24.58 3.30 -0.26
C ILE A 115 24.25 1.85 -0.62
N SER A 116 25.25 1.00 -0.84
CA SER A 116 25.01 -0.44 -1.04
C SER A 116 24.41 -1.12 0.20
N ASP A 117 24.82 -0.71 1.40
CA ASP A 117 24.23 -1.20 2.64
C ASP A 117 22.77 -0.69 2.80
N ASP A 118 22.51 0.56 2.44
CA ASP A 118 21.16 1.14 2.48
C ASP A 118 20.21 0.50 1.45
N PHE A 119 20.72 0.06 0.31
CA PHE A 119 19.94 -0.73 -0.65
C PHE A 119 19.53 -2.10 -0.10
N HIS A 120 20.41 -2.76 0.66
CA HIS A 120 20.05 -4.00 1.34
C HIS A 120 18.98 -3.75 2.40
N ALA A 121 19.12 -2.69 3.21
CA ALA A 121 18.12 -2.28 4.18
C ALA A 121 16.77 -1.94 3.51
N PHE A 122 16.80 -1.23 2.38
CA PHE A 122 15.64 -0.93 1.55
C PHE A 122 14.94 -2.21 1.05
N LYS A 123 15.70 -3.20 0.58
CA LYS A 123 15.17 -4.50 0.16
C LYS A 123 14.42 -5.21 1.29
N VAL A 124 15.03 -5.30 2.47
CA VAL A 124 14.40 -5.93 3.64
C VAL A 124 13.16 -5.16 4.09
N THR A 125 13.23 -3.84 4.18
CA THR A 125 12.10 -3.00 4.63
C THR A 125 10.93 -3.02 3.65
N SER A 126 11.19 -2.98 2.34
CA SER A 126 10.14 -3.09 1.31
C SER A 126 9.45 -4.45 1.31
N GLN A 127 10.17 -5.55 1.56
CA GLN A 127 9.57 -6.87 1.74
C GLN A 127 8.66 -6.93 2.98
N VAL A 128 9.11 -6.38 4.11
CA VAL A 128 8.28 -6.30 5.33
C VAL A 128 7.02 -5.47 5.07
N MET A 129 7.15 -4.33 4.38
CA MET A 129 6.03 -3.50 3.97
C MET A 129 5.03 -4.28 3.10
N ALA A 130 5.50 -5.00 2.09
CA ALA A 130 4.66 -5.83 1.21
C ALA A 130 3.90 -6.91 1.99
N VAL A 131 4.57 -7.62 2.91
CA VAL A 131 3.93 -8.62 3.78
C VAL A 131 2.87 -7.99 4.67
N MET A 132 3.14 -6.82 5.26
CA MET A 132 2.17 -6.10 6.09
C MET A 132 0.94 -5.64 5.29
N TYR A 133 1.12 -5.14 4.05
CA TYR A 133 0.00 -4.84 3.16
C TYR A 133 -0.83 -6.09 2.84
N CYS A 134 -0.19 -7.23 2.53
CA CYS A 134 -0.88 -8.49 2.26
C CYS A 134 -1.71 -8.96 3.47
N ILE A 135 -1.17 -8.87 4.69
CA ILE A 135 -1.89 -9.20 5.92
C ILE A 135 -3.11 -8.30 6.09
N GLY A 136 -2.95 -6.98 5.87
CA GLY A 136 -4.04 -6.03 5.97
C GLY A 136 -5.15 -6.27 4.94
N VAL A 137 -4.79 -6.51 3.67
CA VAL A 137 -5.73 -6.89 2.61
C VAL A 137 -6.47 -8.19 2.95
N GLY A 138 -5.75 -9.20 3.46
CA GLY A 138 -6.35 -10.44 3.92
C GLY A 138 -7.38 -10.22 5.04
N ALA A 139 -7.02 -9.43 6.06
CA ALA A 139 -7.91 -9.12 7.18
C ALA A 139 -9.16 -8.35 6.71
N MET A 140 -9.01 -7.34 5.86
CA MET A 140 -10.13 -6.60 5.26
C MET A 140 -11.03 -7.50 4.40
N GLY A 141 -10.44 -8.40 3.61
CA GLY A 141 -11.18 -9.37 2.82
C GLY A 141 -12.03 -10.31 3.68
N VAL A 142 -11.48 -10.81 4.79
CA VAL A 142 -12.22 -11.62 5.75
C VAL A 142 -13.39 -10.85 6.36
N VAL A 143 -13.18 -9.59 6.77
CA VAL A 143 -14.26 -8.73 7.30
C VAL A 143 -15.39 -8.56 6.30
N MET A 144 -15.07 -8.33 5.02
CA MET A 144 -16.09 -8.20 3.99
C MET A 144 -16.87 -9.50 3.77
N LEU A 145 -16.19 -10.65 3.73
CA LEU A 145 -16.84 -11.96 3.62
C LEU A 145 -17.78 -12.24 4.80
N VAL A 146 -17.30 -11.95 6.02
CA VAL A 146 -18.08 -12.03 7.26
C VAL A 146 -19.35 -11.18 7.18
N ARG A 147 -19.24 -9.95 6.66
CA ARG A 147 -20.36 -9.00 6.48
C ARG A 147 -21.35 -9.44 5.41
N VAL A 148 -20.87 -9.99 4.29
CA VAL A 148 -21.76 -10.58 3.28
C VAL A 148 -22.50 -11.79 3.88
N TRP A 149 -21.80 -12.64 4.62
CA TRP A 149 -22.39 -13.82 5.24
C TRP A 149 -23.47 -13.46 6.28
N THR A 150 -23.28 -12.40 7.07
CA THR A 150 -24.30 -11.94 8.04
C THR A 150 -25.57 -11.45 7.39
N THR A 151 -25.46 -10.83 6.19
CA THR A 151 -26.64 -10.40 5.44
C THR A 151 -27.46 -11.58 4.92
N LEU A 152 -26.83 -12.73 4.67
CA LEU A 152 -27.49 -13.94 4.18
C LEU A 152 -28.00 -14.84 5.32
N VAL A 153 -27.30 -14.89 6.46
CA VAL A 153 -27.65 -15.74 7.61
C VAL A 153 -27.47 -14.95 8.91
N PRO A 154 -28.53 -14.36 9.47
CA PRO A 154 -28.43 -13.57 10.70
C PRO A 154 -28.12 -14.48 11.89
N LYS A 155 -26.87 -14.45 12.38
CA LYS A 155 -26.45 -15.09 13.64
C LYS A 155 -25.93 -14.03 14.64
N PRO A 156 -26.31 -14.10 15.93
CA PRO A 156 -26.13 -13.01 16.89
C PRO A 156 -24.74 -12.87 17.53
N CYS A 157 -23.69 -13.57 17.07
CA CYS A 157 -22.38 -13.55 17.74
C CYS A 157 -21.22 -13.32 16.76
N GLN A 158 -21.06 -12.07 16.28
CA GLN A 158 -20.02 -11.71 15.30
C GLN A 158 -19.24 -10.42 15.60
N GLY A 159 -19.68 -9.61 16.57
CA GLY A 159 -19.07 -8.31 16.90
C GLY A 159 -17.58 -8.38 17.31
N PRO A 160 -17.19 -9.21 18.30
CA PRO A 160 -15.80 -9.25 18.79
C PRO A 160 -14.80 -9.76 17.76
N CYS A 161 -15.16 -10.79 16.99
CA CYS A 161 -14.29 -11.33 15.94
C CYS A 161 -14.05 -10.30 14.84
N GLU A 162 -15.08 -9.55 14.46
CA GLU A 162 -14.96 -8.53 13.44
C GLU A 162 -14.10 -7.33 13.88
N LEU A 163 -14.27 -6.89 15.13
CA LEU A 163 -13.42 -5.85 15.70
C LEU A 163 -11.94 -6.26 15.68
N LEU A 164 -11.64 -7.53 15.99
CA LEU A 164 -10.28 -8.06 15.95
C LEU A 164 -9.66 -7.95 14.56
N PHE A 165 -10.38 -8.36 13.50
CA PHE A 165 -9.87 -8.26 12.13
C PHE A 165 -9.75 -6.80 11.65
N PHE A 166 -10.66 -5.90 12.07
CA PHE A 166 -10.52 -4.47 11.80
C PHE A 166 -9.27 -3.87 12.43
N VAL A 167 -9.01 -4.18 13.71
CA VAL A 167 -7.83 -3.69 14.43
C VAL A 167 -6.55 -4.28 13.83
N LEU A 168 -6.55 -5.57 13.48
CA LEU A 168 -5.43 -6.21 12.79
C LEU A 168 -5.14 -5.56 11.43
N GLY A 169 -6.20 -5.30 10.64
CA GLY A 169 -6.10 -4.59 9.37
C GLY A 169 -5.57 -3.17 9.53
N ALA A 170 -6.14 -2.39 10.46
CA ALA A 170 -5.70 -1.02 10.73
C ALA A 170 -4.22 -0.98 11.17
N PHE A 171 -3.81 -1.88 12.07
CA PHE A 171 -2.44 -1.93 12.58
C PHE A 171 -1.43 -2.32 11.49
N SER A 172 -1.72 -3.38 10.72
CA SER A 172 -0.85 -3.83 9.64
C SER A 172 -0.67 -2.78 8.53
N ILE A 173 -1.76 -2.17 8.07
CA ILE A 173 -1.71 -1.10 7.05
C ILE A 173 -1.03 0.16 7.59
N SER A 174 -1.19 0.49 8.88
CA SER A 174 -0.49 1.63 9.50
C SER A 174 1.02 1.40 9.52
N ILE A 175 1.48 0.22 9.93
CA ILE A 175 2.92 -0.12 9.90
C ILE A 175 3.46 -0.04 8.47
N ALA A 176 2.74 -0.63 7.51
CA ALA A 176 3.14 -0.59 6.11
C ALA A 176 3.23 0.86 5.57
N SER A 177 2.30 1.73 5.97
CA SER A 177 2.28 3.15 5.60
C SER A 177 3.43 3.94 6.22
N ILE A 178 3.81 3.63 7.47
CA ILE A 178 4.98 4.22 8.12
C ILE A 178 6.26 3.82 7.38
N ILE A 179 6.44 2.52 7.08
CA ILE A 179 7.60 2.05 6.34
C ILE A 179 7.66 2.72 4.96
N ALA A 180 6.54 2.80 4.26
CA ALA A 180 6.45 3.50 2.98
C ALA A 180 6.87 4.97 3.09
N THR A 181 6.46 5.65 4.17
CA THR A 181 6.80 7.05 4.42
C THR A 181 8.30 7.23 4.69
N VAL A 182 8.89 6.33 5.48
CA VAL A 182 10.35 6.34 5.73
C VAL A 182 11.10 6.15 4.43
N ILE A 183 10.70 5.18 3.61
CA ILE A 183 11.30 4.95 2.30
C ILE A 183 11.14 6.18 1.40
N ALA A 184 9.94 6.75 1.31
CA ALA A 184 9.65 7.90 0.48
C ALA A 184 10.53 9.12 0.83
N PHE A 185 10.80 9.38 2.11
CA PHE A 185 11.56 10.57 2.50
C PHE A 185 13.06 10.30 2.70
N GLU A 186 13.43 9.31 3.50
CA GLU A 186 14.83 9.08 3.88
C GLU A 186 15.64 8.52 2.71
N PHE A 187 15.11 7.50 2.03
CA PHE A 187 15.84 6.85 0.96
C PHE A 187 15.96 7.76 -0.27
N VAL A 188 14.92 8.51 -0.60
CA VAL A 188 14.96 9.52 -1.67
C VAL A 188 15.94 10.65 -1.35
N ALA A 189 15.96 11.13 -0.11
CA ALA A 189 16.93 12.15 0.32
C ALA A 189 18.38 11.64 0.22
N LEU A 190 18.61 10.39 0.63
CA LEU A 190 19.92 9.75 0.54
C LEU A 190 20.39 9.62 -0.92
N ILE A 191 19.52 9.18 -1.83
CA ILE A 191 19.84 9.07 -3.27
C ILE A 191 20.15 10.46 -3.84
N ASN A 192 19.33 11.46 -3.53
CA ASN A 192 19.53 12.83 -4.02
C ASN A 192 20.80 13.48 -3.47
N ALA A 193 21.22 13.13 -2.25
CA ALA A 193 22.46 13.63 -1.65
C ALA A 193 23.70 13.10 -2.39
N HIS A 194 23.70 11.81 -2.75
CA HIS A 194 24.83 11.15 -3.40
C HIS A 194 24.79 11.18 -4.93
N GLY A 195 23.61 11.36 -5.52
CA GLY A 195 23.37 11.34 -6.97
C GLY A 195 23.76 12.62 -7.71
N LYS A 196 24.04 13.73 -6.99
CA LYS A 196 24.41 15.05 -7.57
C LYS A 196 25.61 14.99 -8.52
N GLY A 197 26.58 14.13 -8.24
CA GLY A 197 27.79 13.99 -9.08
C GLY A 197 27.56 13.24 -10.39
N SER A 198 26.51 12.42 -10.45
CA SER A 198 26.30 11.44 -11.54
C SER A 198 25.00 11.68 -12.31
N ASN A 199 24.33 12.83 -12.09
CA ASN A 199 23.04 13.19 -12.66
C ASN A 199 21.92 12.17 -12.35
N VAL A 200 21.97 11.58 -11.15
CA VAL A 200 20.95 10.65 -10.65
C VAL A 200 20.07 11.38 -9.65
N SER A 201 18.76 11.28 -9.80
CA SER A 201 17.79 11.91 -8.89
C SER A 201 16.64 10.96 -8.59
N ALA A 202 16.11 11.02 -7.38
CA ALA A 202 14.92 10.29 -6.97
C ALA A 202 13.80 11.26 -6.54
N HIS A 203 12.57 10.86 -6.79
CA HIS A 203 11.36 11.54 -6.37
C HIS A 203 10.46 10.54 -5.64
N TYR A 204 9.76 10.99 -4.61
CA TYR A 204 8.80 10.17 -3.89
C TYR A 204 7.41 10.28 -4.52
N GLY A 205 6.61 9.22 -4.41
CA GLY A 205 5.26 9.21 -4.95
C GLY A 205 4.22 9.81 -3.99
N GLU A 206 3.86 11.07 -4.22
CA GLU A 206 2.86 11.79 -3.42
C GLU A 206 1.49 11.11 -3.45
N LYS A 207 1.07 10.61 -4.62
CA LYS A 207 -0.22 9.96 -4.81
C LYS A 207 -0.32 8.65 -4.03
N PHE A 208 0.74 7.85 -4.04
CA PHE A 208 0.83 6.63 -3.25
C PHE A 208 0.73 6.93 -1.75
N LEU A 209 1.49 7.92 -1.27
CA LEU A 209 1.50 8.31 0.14
C LEU A 209 0.10 8.80 0.58
N GLY A 210 -0.54 9.62 -0.24
CA GLY A 210 -1.90 10.10 0.02
C GLY A 210 -2.92 8.97 0.10
N MET A 211 -2.87 8.00 -0.81
CA MET A 211 -3.82 6.88 -0.83
C MET A 211 -3.62 5.91 0.33
N THR A 212 -2.38 5.61 0.71
CA THR A 212 -2.13 4.69 1.83
C THR A 212 -2.55 5.30 3.17
N TRP A 213 -2.26 6.58 3.40
CA TRP A 213 -2.73 7.28 4.60
C TRP A 213 -4.25 7.48 4.62
N ALA A 214 -4.89 7.67 3.45
CA ALA A 214 -6.34 7.67 3.36
C ALA A 214 -6.95 6.31 3.75
N ALA A 215 -6.35 5.20 3.31
CA ALA A 215 -6.76 3.86 3.71
C ALA A 215 -6.61 3.65 5.23
N VAL A 216 -5.49 4.08 5.82
CA VAL A 216 -5.30 4.07 7.29
C VAL A 216 -6.40 4.86 7.99
N GLY A 217 -6.66 6.09 7.56
CA GLY A 217 -7.70 6.94 8.17
C GLY A 217 -9.09 6.29 8.12
N LEU A 218 -9.45 5.70 6.99
CA LEU A 218 -10.71 4.97 6.83
C LEU A 218 -10.79 3.73 7.72
N LEU A 219 -9.72 2.95 7.86
CA LEU A 219 -9.67 1.78 8.75
C LEU A 219 -9.73 2.17 10.23
N LEU A 220 -9.09 3.26 10.61
CA LEU A 220 -9.20 3.81 11.97
C LEU A 220 -10.61 4.29 12.27
N ALA A 221 -11.24 5.03 11.35
CA ALA A 221 -12.64 5.45 11.49
C ALA A 221 -13.60 4.25 11.59
N GLY A 222 -13.40 3.23 10.74
CA GLY A 222 -14.17 1.98 10.75
C GLY A 222 -14.00 1.19 12.05
N SER A 223 -12.78 1.12 12.59
CA SER A 223 -12.49 0.41 13.85
C SER A 223 -13.11 1.12 15.07
N VAL A 224 -13.06 2.45 15.13
CA VAL A 224 -13.74 3.25 16.17
C VAL A 224 -15.26 3.07 16.10
N ALA A 225 -15.84 3.10 14.90
CA ALA A 225 -17.27 2.85 14.71
C ALA A 225 -17.67 1.42 15.16
N CYS A 226 -16.79 0.43 14.91
CA CYS A 226 -16.99 -0.96 15.35
C CYS A 226 -16.96 -1.08 16.86
N PHE A 227 -15.98 -0.44 17.50
CA PHE A 227 -15.88 -0.40 18.95
C PHE A 227 -17.12 0.24 19.59
N ALA A 228 -17.57 1.39 19.06
CA ALA A 228 -18.78 2.05 19.54
C ALA A 228 -20.05 1.21 19.36
N ASN A 229 -20.10 0.36 18.33
CA ASN A 229 -21.18 -0.60 18.13
C ASN A 229 -21.14 -1.76 19.12
N ALA A 230 -19.97 -2.35 19.31
CA ALA A 230 -19.83 -3.55 20.13
C ALA A 230 -19.98 -3.26 21.64
N PHE A 231 -19.50 -2.11 22.11
CA PHE A 231 -19.37 -1.85 23.56
C PHE A 231 -20.22 -0.70 24.10
N VAL A 232 -20.51 0.33 23.30
CA VAL A 232 -21.23 1.52 23.77
C VAL A 232 -22.73 1.38 23.54
N ASN A 233 -23.13 0.94 22.34
CA ASN A 233 -24.54 0.79 21.97
C ASN A 233 -25.03 -0.65 22.22
N LYS A 234 -25.21 -1.03 23.48
CA LYS A 234 -25.86 -2.31 23.82
C LYS A 234 -27.35 -2.22 23.44
N PRO A 235 -27.94 -3.12 22.62
CA PRO A 235 -29.39 -3.18 22.50
C PRO A 235 -29.99 -3.54 23.87
N PRO A 236 -31.17 -3.00 24.25
CA PRO A 236 -31.84 -3.41 25.47
C PRO A 236 -32.02 -4.93 25.43
N ALA A 237 -31.59 -5.59 26.51
CA ALA A 237 -31.77 -7.03 26.67
C ALA A 237 -33.25 -7.35 26.42
N TYR A 238 -33.50 -8.31 25.53
CA TYR A 238 -34.80 -8.90 25.25
C TYR A 238 -35.65 -8.97 26.53
N ALA A 239 -36.64 -8.08 26.65
CA ALA A 239 -37.63 -8.19 27.70
C ALA A 239 -38.40 -9.49 27.42
N PRO A 240 -38.43 -10.47 28.34
CA PRO A 240 -39.25 -11.65 28.14
C PRO A 240 -40.69 -11.21 27.94
N ALA A 241 -41.36 -11.78 26.93
CA ALA A 241 -42.75 -11.53 26.62
C ALA A 241 -43.60 -11.63 27.90
N PRO A 242 -44.54 -10.71 28.16
CA PRO A 242 -45.44 -10.85 29.31
C PRO A 242 -46.24 -12.14 29.13
N VAL A 243 -46.04 -13.08 30.05
CA VAL A 243 -46.90 -14.26 30.20
C VAL A 243 -48.32 -13.74 30.44
N SER A 244 -49.20 -13.91 29.46
CA SER A 244 -50.64 -13.77 29.69
C SER A 244 -51.02 -14.85 30.70
N LYS A 245 -51.36 -14.43 31.92
CA LYS A 245 -52.08 -15.32 32.82
C LYS A 245 -53.47 -15.47 32.23
N ASP A 246 -53.75 -16.62 31.64
CA ASP A 246 -55.11 -17.05 31.37
C ASP A 246 -55.83 -17.09 32.73
N VAL A 247 -56.73 -16.13 32.91
CA VAL A 247 -57.73 -16.16 33.97
C VAL A 247 -58.89 -16.98 33.40
N GLU A 248 -58.96 -18.25 33.79
CA GLU A 248 -60.14 -19.07 33.58
C GLU A 248 -60.72 -19.42 34.96
N GLY A 249 -62.04 -19.27 35.06
CA GLY A 249 -62.84 -19.15 36.28
C GLY A 249 -62.98 -20.39 37.15
#